data_AF-A0A7X5TCF8-F1
#
_entry.id   AF-A0A7X5TCF8-F1
#
_cell.length_a   1.000
_cell.length_b   1.000
_cell.length_c   1.000
_cell.angle_alpha   90.00
_cell.angle_beta   90.00
_cell.angle_gamma   90.00
#
_symmetry.space_group_name_H-M   'P 1'
#
loop_
_entity.id
_entity.type
_entity.pdbx_description
1 polymer ?
#
loop_
_entity_poly.entity_id
_entity_poly.type
_entity_poly.pdbx_seq_one_letter_code
_entity_poly.pdbx_strand_id
1 'polypeptide(L)'
;MDILFIASFTYGAIEITVACLLMQIVMDLSLSAKHFSKGQYLEGVCEALLASGHTLQAIPQLKVLEWKWKYNPNLTAELKQNERGFVYLDIPDEYVHSLFELCDDPKAQLPPYFGENRSGAHISVILTSEMLAKNGLTIADVGKKFTFRIAQMNSVKPDGWNEVDKVYFLTLSCPELESVRQRHGFSPKIQDHDFHLTFGICKV
;
A
#
# COMPACT_ATOMS: atom_id res chain seq x y z
N MET A 1 22.84 5.53 5.95
CA MET A 1 21.73 5.05 5.10
C MET A 1 20.77 4.19 5.92
N ASP A 2 21.28 3.38 6.86
CA ASP A 2 20.51 2.38 7.59
C ASP A 2 19.41 2.93 8.51
N ILE A 3 19.60 4.05 9.20
CA ILE A 3 18.59 4.57 10.15
C ILE A 3 17.31 5.03 9.44
N LEU A 4 17.43 5.69 8.28
CA LEU A 4 16.29 6.14 7.48
C LEU A 4 15.57 4.97 6.82
N PHE A 5 16.32 3.97 6.35
CA PHE A 5 15.75 2.74 5.80
C PHE A 5 15.01 1.92 6.87
N ILE A 6 15.62 1.75 8.04
CA ILE A 6 15.01 1.11 9.22
C ILE A 6 13.78 1.92 9.68
N ALA A 7 13.84 3.25 9.67
CA ALA A 7 12.68 4.10 9.98
C ALA A 7 11.57 3.91 8.95
N SER A 8 11.88 3.77 7.65
CA SER A 8 10.84 3.50 6.63
C SER A 8 10.15 2.16 6.87
N PHE A 9 10.91 1.13 7.24
CA PHE A 9 10.41 -0.22 7.53
C PHE A 9 9.63 -0.29 8.84
N THR A 10 10.03 0.49 9.86
CA THR A 10 9.43 0.43 11.20
C THR A 10 8.26 1.40 11.37
N TYR A 11 8.26 2.54 10.68
CA TYR A 11 7.20 3.54 10.77
C TYR A 11 6.16 3.44 9.64
N GLY A 12 6.54 2.92 8.46
CA GLY A 12 5.64 2.65 7.35
C GLY A 12 4.87 3.88 6.86
N ALA A 13 5.56 5.00 6.67
CA ALA A 13 4.96 6.27 6.27
C ALA A 13 5.48 6.74 4.90
N ILE A 14 4.56 7.16 4.03
CA ILE A 14 4.81 7.59 2.66
C ILE A 14 5.83 8.72 2.57
N GLU A 15 5.85 9.64 3.55
CA GLU A 15 6.86 10.70 3.66
C GLU A 15 8.27 10.13 3.74
N ILE A 16 8.46 9.09 4.55
CA ILE A 16 9.77 8.46 4.75
C ILE A 16 10.15 7.69 3.48
N THR A 17 9.20 6.97 2.87
CA THR A 17 9.42 6.29 1.58
C THR A 17 9.90 7.26 0.51
N VAL A 18 9.21 8.40 0.35
CA VAL A 18 9.60 9.43 -0.62
C VAL A 18 10.97 10.01 -0.29
N ALA A 19 11.24 10.36 0.97
CA ALA A 19 12.53 10.89 1.38
C ALA A 19 13.68 9.92 1.10
N CYS A 20 13.48 8.62 1.36
CA CYS A 20 14.44 7.56 1.05
C CYS A 20 14.73 7.48 -0.45
N LEU A 21 13.68 7.46 -1.29
CA LEU A 21 13.85 7.39 -2.74
C LEU A 21 14.57 8.62 -3.30
N LEU A 22 14.22 9.83 -2.83
CA LEU A 22 14.92 11.05 -3.23
C LEU A 22 16.39 11.03 -2.82
N MET A 23 16.70 10.53 -1.61
CA MET A 23 18.07 10.38 -1.15
C MET A 23 18.84 9.38 -2.03
N GLN A 24 18.23 8.25 -2.39
CA GLN A 24 18.83 7.25 -3.30
C GLN A 24 19.16 7.87 -4.66
N ILE A 25 18.20 8.57 -5.28
CA ILE A 25 18.41 9.26 -6.56
C ILE A 25 19.61 10.23 -6.48
N VAL A 26 19.68 11.05 -5.43
CA VAL A 26 20.79 12.01 -5.25
C VAL A 26 22.13 11.30 -5.09
N MET A 27 22.18 10.21 -4.31
CA MET A 27 23.40 9.43 -4.11
C MET A 27 23.88 8.80 -5.41
N ASP A 28 22.99 8.15 -6.15
CA ASP A 28 23.30 7.47 -7.41
C ASP A 28 23.79 8.47 -8.47
N LEU A 29 23.15 9.64 -8.58
CA LEU A 29 23.62 10.71 -9.49
C LEU A 29 24.99 11.27 -9.07
N SER A 30 25.22 11.39 -7.77
CA SER A 30 26.52 11.86 -7.25
C SER A 30 27.64 10.85 -7.53
N LEU A 31 27.35 9.55 -7.37
CA LEU A 31 28.28 8.47 -7.70
C LEU A 31 28.52 8.39 -9.20
N SER A 32 27.47 8.50 -10.01
CA SER A 32 27.55 8.56 -11.47
C SER A 32 28.48 9.68 -11.94
N ALA A 33 28.26 10.91 -11.46
CA ALA A 33 29.10 12.07 -11.78
C ALA A 33 30.57 11.86 -11.37
N LYS A 34 30.80 11.25 -10.20
CA LYS A 34 32.15 10.90 -9.72
C LYS A 34 32.82 9.88 -10.64
N HIS A 35 32.12 8.85 -11.10
CA HIS A 35 32.66 7.86 -12.03
C HIS A 35 32.98 8.49 -13.40
N PHE A 36 32.10 9.33 -13.94
CA PHE A 36 32.37 10.09 -15.17
C PHE A 36 33.61 10.98 -15.05
N SER A 37 33.77 11.69 -13.93
CA SER A 37 34.95 12.55 -13.70
C SER A 37 36.28 11.78 -13.67
N LYS A 38 36.23 10.48 -13.41
CA LYS A 38 37.39 9.57 -13.36
C LYS A 38 37.61 8.79 -14.67
N GLY A 39 36.80 9.00 -15.70
CA GLY A 39 36.81 8.20 -16.93
C GLY A 39 36.26 6.79 -16.76
N GLN A 40 35.57 6.50 -15.66
CA GLN A 40 34.92 5.21 -15.38
C GLN A 40 33.50 5.22 -15.97
N TYR A 41 33.42 5.23 -17.30
CA TYR A 41 32.16 5.49 -18.00
C TYR A 41 31.11 4.40 -17.80
N LEU A 42 31.52 3.13 -17.73
CA LEU A 42 30.59 2.02 -17.57
C LEU A 42 29.89 2.09 -16.21
N GLU A 43 30.66 2.29 -15.14
CA GLU A 43 30.15 2.49 -13.79
C GLU A 43 29.27 3.74 -13.72
N GLY A 44 29.70 4.84 -14.35
CA GLY A 44 28.91 6.07 -14.42
C GLY A 44 27.53 5.86 -15.05
N VAL A 45 27.45 5.11 -16.15
CA VAL A 45 26.19 4.77 -16.82
C VAL A 45 25.34 3.85 -15.94
N CYS A 46 25.92 2.81 -15.32
CA CYS A 46 25.19 1.92 -14.43
C CYS A 46 24.50 2.68 -13.29
N GLU A 47 25.22 3.58 -12.62
CA GLU A 47 24.66 4.41 -11.53
C GLU A 47 23.57 5.36 -12.04
N ALA A 48 23.72 5.93 -13.24
CA ALA A 48 22.67 6.76 -13.83
C ALA A 48 21.38 5.96 -14.14
N LEU A 49 21.53 4.70 -14.54
CA LEU A 49 20.39 3.79 -14.75
C LEU A 49 19.71 3.43 -13.42
N LEU A 50 20.48 3.21 -12.34
CA LEU A 50 19.94 3.01 -11.00
C LEU A 50 19.13 4.23 -10.52
N ALA A 51 19.70 5.44 -10.67
CA ALA A 51 19.00 6.69 -10.37
C ALA A 51 17.69 6.82 -11.16
N SER A 52 17.69 6.40 -12.43
CA SER A 52 16.50 6.40 -13.28
C SER A 52 15.45 5.41 -12.78
N GLY A 53 15.87 4.20 -12.36
CA GLY A 53 15.00 3.21 -11.72
C GLY A 53 14.35 3.73 -10.44
N HIS A 54 15.14 4.32 -9.53
CA HIS A 54 14.61 4.95 -8.31
C HIS A 54 13.68 6.12 -8.62
N THR A 55 13.94 6.90 -9.67
CA THR A 55 13.06 7.98 -10.12
C THR A 55 11.70 7.43 -10.55
N LEU A 56 11.68 6.38 -11.37
CA LEU A 56 10.44 5.72 -11.79
C LEU A 56 9.66 5.16 -10.59
N GLN A 57 10.37 4.62 -9.58
CA GLN A 57 9.75 4.15 -8.34
C GLN A 57 9.20 5.30 -7.48
N ALA A 58 9.83 6.48 -7.49
CA ALA A 58 9.43 7.64 -6.69
C ALA A 58 8.16 8.32 -7.20
N ILE A 59 7.92 8.34 -8.52
CA ILE A 59 6.77 9.01 -9.14
C ILE A 59 5.43 8.63 -8.49
N PRO A 60 5.03 7.35 -8.39
CA PRO A 60 3.74 6.99 -7.76
C PRO A 60 3.69 7.36 -6.28
N GLN A 61 4.81 7.30 -5.56
CA GLN A 61 4.86 7.64 -4.14
C GLN A 61 4.67 9.15 -3.92
N LEU A 62 5.26 9.98 -4.79
CA LEU A 62 5.08 11.43 -4.80
C LEU A 62 3.62 11.82 -5.07
N LYS A 63 2.96 11.14 -6.01
CA LYS A 63 1.51 11.36 -6.29
C LYS A 63 0.66 11.12 -5.03
N VAL A 64 0.93 10.06 -4.28
CA VAL A 64 0.21 9.78 -3.03
C VAL A 64 0.56 10.77 -1.93
N LEU A 65 1.82 11.19 -1.82
CA LEU A 65 2.22 12.22 -0.86
C LEU A 65 1.52 13.55 -1.14
N GLU A 66 1.46 13.96 -2.41
CA GLU A 66 0.73 15.15 -2.85
C GLU A 66 -0.77 15.02 -2.54
N TRP A 67 -1.39 13.87 -2.87
CA TRP A 67 -2.78 13.58 -2.52
C TRP A 67 -3.01 13.68 -1.00
N LYS A 68 -2.13 13.10 -0.19
CA LYS A 68 -2.22 13.14 1.27
C LYS A 68 -2.18 14.58 1.79
N TRP A 69 -1.32 15.44 1.25
CA TRP A 69 -1.27 16.85 1.63
C TRP A 69 -2.49 17.66 1.14
N LYS A 70 -2.97 17.38 -0.08
CA LYS A 70 -4.12 18.08 -0.67
C LYS A 70 -5.42 17.76 0.05
N TYR A 71 -5.69 16.48 0.34
CA TYR A 71 -6.97 16.03 0.89
C TYR A 71 -6.94 15.86 2.41
N ASN A 72 -5.76 15.82 3.04
CA ASN A 72 -5.57 15.61 4.48
C ASN A 72 -6.48 14.50 5.05
N PRO A 73 -6.40 13.27 4.52
CA PRO A 73 -7.29 12.19 4.91
C PRO A 73 -7.11 11.82 6.40
N ASN A 74 -8.22 11.66 7.11
CA ASN A 74 -8.27 10.91 8.36
C ASN A 74 -7.90 9.43 8.15
N LEU A 75 -6.69 9.04 8.52
CA LEU A 75 -6.21 7.65 8.41
C LEU A 75 -6.62 6.80 9.63
N THR A 76 -7.87 6.95 10.06
CA THR A 76 -8.48 6.18 11.16
C THR A 76 -9.78 5.58 10.67
N ALA A 77 -9.96 4.27 10.88
CA ALA A 77 -11.12 3.53 10.42
C ALA A 77 -11.63 2.56 11.50
N GLU A 78 -12.92 2.26 11.46
CA GLU A 78 -13.55 1.32 12.40
C GLU A 78 -13.42 -0.11 11.89
N LEU A 79 -13.07 -1.04 12.79
CA LEU A 79 -13.04 -2.47 12.48
C LEU A 79 -14.46 -3.02 12.50
N LYS A 80 -14.92 -3.50 11.33
CA LYS A 80 -16.24 -4.11 11.16
C LYS A 80 -16.12 -5.58 10.83
N GLN A 81 -17.20 -6.31 11.08
CA GLN A 81 -17.36 -7.70 10.68
C GLN A 81 -18.71 -7.86 10.00
N ASN A 82 -18.73 -8.49 8.82
CA ASN A 82 -20.00 -8.81 8.15
C ASN A 82 -20.57 -10.15 8.63
N GLU A 83 -21.81 -10.44 8.22
CA GLU A 83 -22.53 -11.68 8.60
C GLU A 83 -21.82 -12.97 8.15
N ARG A 84 -20.97 -12.89 7.12
CA ARG A 84 -20.16 -14.02 6.62
C ARG A 84 -18.82 -14.15 7.36
N GLY A 85 -18.61 -13.37 8.41
CA GLY A 85 -17.38 -13.37 9.20
C GLY A 85 -16.18 -12.70 8.52
N PHE A 86 -16.35 -11.96 7.43
CA PHE A 86 -15.26 -11.14 6.88
C PHE A 86 -15.00 -9.94 7.82
N VAL A 87 -13.75 -9.77 8.24
CA VAL A 87 -13.35 -8.69 9.15
C VAL A 87 -12.48 -7.69 8.38
N TYR A 88 -12.83 -6.41 8.46
CA TYR A 88 -12.22 -5.35 7.65
C TYR A 88 -12.26 -4.00 8.36
N LEU A 89 -11.35 -3.10 7.98
CA LEU A 89 -11.51 -1.68 8.31
C LEU A 89 -12.44 -1.02 7.30
N ASP A 90 -13.43 -0.30 7.81
CA ASP A 90 -14.41 0.46 7.01
C ASP A 90 -13.82 1.79 6.56
N ILE A 91 -13.63 1.97 5.26
CA ILE A 91 -12.98 3.14 4.66
C ILE A 91 -14.04 4.02 4.01
N PRO A 92 -14.01 5.36 4.21
CA PRO A 92 -14.92 6.25 3.49
C PRO A 92 -14.76 6.10 1.97
N ASP A 93 -15.87 5.92 1.27
CA ASP A 93 -15.87 5.71 -0.18
C ASP A 93 -15.21 6.89 -0.93
N GLU A 94 -15.32 8.11 -0.40
CA GLU A 94 -14.67 9.31 -0.96
C GLU A 94 -13.15 9.17 -1.07
N TYR A 95 -12.53 8.36 -0.20
CA TYR A 95 -11.08 8.11 -0.29
C TYR A 95 -10.74 7.37 -1.56
N VAL A 96 -11.48 6.30 -1.85
CA VAL A 96 -11.23 5.49 -3.04
C VAL A 96 -11.49 6.31 -4.29
N HIS A 97 -12.53 7.15 -4.30
CA HIS A 97 -12.79 8.06 -5.42
C HIS A 97 -11.66 9.07 -5.64
N SER A 98 -11.12 9.69 -4.59
CA SER A 98 -10.01 10.65 -4.73
C SER A 98 -8.68 9.96 -5.07
N LEU A 99 -8.43 8.76 -4.57
CA LEU A 99 -7.25 7.96 -4.92
C LEU A 99 -7.30 7.46 -6.35
N PHE A 100 -8.51 7.20 -6.89
CA PHE A 100 -8.69 6.75 -8.26
C PHE A 100 -8.12 7.74 -9.28
N GLU A 101 -8.13 9.05 -8.98
CA GLU A 101 -7.49 10.10 -9.80
C GLU A 101 -5.98 9.90 -9.98
N LEU A 102 -5.34 9.08 -9.14
CA LEU A 102 -3.91 8.80 -9.21
C LEU A 102 -3.56 7.69 -10.21
N CYS A 103 -4.56 6.93 -10.68
CA CYS A 103 -4.36 5.91 -11.71
C CYS A 103 -3.90 6.57 -13.02
N ASP A 104 -2.81 6.08 -13.58
CA ASP A 104 -2.25 6.57 -14.83
C ASP A 104 -2.80 5.87 -16.08
N ASP A 105 -3.52 4.77 -15.89
CA ASP A 105 -4.09 3.97 -16.97
C ASP A 105 -5.52 4.45 -17.33
N PRO A 106 -5.79 4.83 -18.58
CA PRO A 106 -7.12 5.28 -19.00
C PRO A 106 -8.18 4.16 -18.96
N LYS A 107 -7.77 2.89 -18.89
CA LYS A 107 -8.68 1.75 -18.71
C LYS A 107 -9.00 1.48 -17.24
N ALA A 108 -8.40 2.22 -16.32
CA ALA A 108 -8.67 2.06 -14.90
C ALA A 108 -10.16 2.29 -14.62
N GLN A 109 -10.70 1.46 -13.74
CA GLN A 109 -12.05 1.52 -13.24
C GLN A 109 -12.02 1.37 -11.72
N LEU A 110 -13.03 1.89 -11.05
CA LEU A 110 -13.19 1.67 -9.62
C LEU A 110 -13.34 0.16 -9.34
N PRO A 111 -12.76 -0.34 -8.23
CA PRO A 111 -12.94 -1.72 -7.83
C PRO A 111 -14.43 -2.04 -7.63
N PRO A 112 -14.82 -3.33 -7.72
CA PRO A 112 -16.19 -3.76 -7.51
C PRO A 112 -16.57 -3.77 -6.02
N TYR A 113 -16.42 -2.62 -5.35
CA TYR A 113 -16.72 -2.40 -3.93
C TYR A 113 -18.14 -1.93 -3.69
N PHE A 114 -18.75 -1.30 -4.68
CA PHE A 114 -20.06 -0.65 -4.53
C PHE A 114 -21.19 -1.53 -5.07
N GLY A 115 -22.31 -1.60 -4.36
CA GLY A 115 -23.50 -2.39 -4.71
C GLY A 115 -24.09 -3.17 -3.54
N GLU A 116 -25.25 -3.79 -3.76
CA GLU A 116 -25.92 -4.61 -2.73
C GLU A 116 -25.02 -5.76 -2.26
N ASN A 117 -25.02 -6.02 -0.95
CA ASN A 117 -24.22 -7.07 -0.29
C ASN A 117 -22.69 -6.91 -0.40
N ARG A 118 -22.20 -5.70 -0.66
CA ARG A 118 -20.76 -5.40 -0.64
C ARG A 118 -20.37 -4.58 0.59
N SER A 119 -19.10 -4.67 0.97
CA SER A 119 -18.55 -4.02 2.17
C SER A 119 -18.04 -2.60 1.95
N GLY A 120 -18.33 -1.99 0.80
CA GLY A 120 -17.79 -0.65 0.44
C GLY A 120 -16.27 -0.68 0.28
N ALA A 121 -15.66 0.50 0.30
CA ALA A 121 -14.20 0.60 0.38
C ALA A 121 -13.70 0.04 1.72
N HIS A 122 -12.70 -0.84 1.67
CA HIS A 122 -12.24 -1.52 2.88
C HIS A 122 -10.77 -1.94 2.82
N ILE A 123 -10.20 -2.18 4.00
CA ILE A 123 -8.93 -2.89 4.17
C ILE A 123 -9.25 -4.25 4.78
N SER A 124 -8.91 -5.33 4.07
CA SER A 124 -9.09 -6.69 4.56
C SER A 124 -8.22 -6.94 5.80
N VAL A 125 -8.82 -7.41 6.90
CA VAL A 125 -8.09 -7.74 8.14
C VAL A 125 -8.11 -9.22 8.44
N ILE A 126 -9.25 -9.90 8.33
CA ILE A 126 -9.35 -11.38 8.46
C ILE A 126 -10.32 -11.89 7.40
N LEU A 127 -9.87 -12.85 6.59
CA LEU A 127 -10.68 -13.40 5.50
C LEU A 127 -11.80 -14.28 6.06
N THR A 128 -12.92 -14.38 5.33
CA THR A 128 -14.00 -15.32 5.67
C THR A 128 -13.50 -16.75 5.80
N SER A 129 -12.60 -17.19 4.91
CA SER A 129 -12.01 -18.53 4.96
C SER A 129 -11.19 -18.77 6.24
N GLU A 130 -10.44 -17.77 6.69
CA GLU A 130 -9.68 -17.82 7.95
C GLU A 130 -10.63 -17.93 9.15
N MET A 131 -11.72 -17.17 9.16
CA MET A 131 -12.72 -17.19 10.24
C MET A 131 -13.49 -18.51 10.31
N LEU A 132 -13.88 -19.07 9.15
CA LEU A 132 -14.56 -20.37 9.09
C LEU A 132 -13.69 -21.50 9.66
N ALA A 133 -12.38 -21.45 9.44
CA ALA A 133 -11.44 -22.43 9.99
C ALA A 133 -11.33 -22.38 11.53
N LYS A 134 -11.74 -21.28 12.18
CA LYS A 134 -11.64 -21.06 13.63
C LYS A 134 -12.94 -21.33 14.41
N ASN A 135 -13.98 -21.84 13.74
CA ASN A 135 -15.26 -22.30 14.28
C ASN A 135 -15.81 -21.51 15.50
N GLY A 136 -16.60 -20.45 15.25
CA GLY A 136 -17.28 -19.69 16.30
C GLY A 136 -16.40 -18.65 17.02
N LEU A 137 -15.20 -18.38 16.52
CA LEU A 137 -14.33 -17.31 17.02
C LEU A 137 -15.03 -15.95 16.94
N THR A 138 -15.00 -15.20 18.04
CA THR A 138 -15.51 -13.82 18.12
C THR A 138 -14.35 -12.84 18.20
N ILE A 139 -14.40 -11.80 17.37
CA ILE A 139 -13.36 -10.76 17.35
C ILE A 139 -13.79 -9.63 18.30
N ALA A 140 -13.25 -9.65 19.52
CA ALA A 140 -13.57 -8.67 20.57
C ALA A 140 -13.16 -7.21 20.24
N ASP A 141 -12.39 -7.02 19.17
CA ASP A 141 -11.92 -5.71 18.71
C ASP A 141 -12.87 -5.04 17.70
N VAL A 142 -13.95 -5.71 17.26
CA VAL A 142 -14.98 -5.13 16.38
C VAL A 142 -15.61 -3.90 17.05
N GLY A 143 -15.79 -2.84 16.26
CA GLY A 143 -16.27 -1.52 16.70
C GLY A 143 -15.17 -0.59 17.21
N LYS A 144 -13.93 -1.07 17.38
CA LYS A 144 -12.78 -0.21 17.72
C LYS A 144 -12.26 0.51 16.47
N LYS A 145 -11.69 1.70 16.69
CA LYS A 145 -11.02 2.49 15.66
C LYS A 145 -9.53 2.20 15.65
N PHE A 146 -8.96 2.04 14.46
CA PHE A 146 -7.55 1.80 14.24
C PHE A 146 -6.97 2.89 13.36
N THR A 147 -5.81 3.41 13.75
CA THR A 147 -5.05 4.36 12.95
C THR A 147 -4.01 3.60 12.13
N PHE A 148 -3.94 3.88 10.85
CA PHE A 148 -2.99 3.28 9.92
C PHE A 148 -2.17 4.34 9.21
N ARG A 149 -1.09 3.91 8.57
CA ARG A 149 -0.22 4.77 7.76
C ARG A 149 -0.11 4.20 6.36
N ILE A 150 -0.12 5.08 5.38
CA ILE A 150 0.16 4.70 4.00
C ILE A 150 1.66 4.53 3.88
N ALA A 151 2.11 3.35 3.47
CA ALA A 151 3.53 3.06 3.26
C ALA A 151 3.93 3.32 1.81
N GLN A 152 3.15 2.78 0.86
CA GLN A 152 3.47 2.81 -0.57
C GLN A 152 2.21 2.76 -1.45
N MET A 153 2.29 3.31 -2.66
CA MET A 153 1.42 2.99 -3.79
C MET A 153 2.06 1.91 -4.65
N ASN A 154 1.29 0.89 -5.00
CA ASN A 154 1.74 -0.23 -5.82
C ASN A 154 0.73 -0.50 -6.94
N SER A 155 1.23 -1.10 -8.02
CA SER A 155 0.40 -1.67 -9.06
C SER A 155 0.96 -3.00 -9.54
N VAL A 156 0.11 -4.03 -9.59
CA VAL A 156 0.53 -5.39 -10.00
C VAL A 156 -0.54 -6.06 -10.84
N LYS A 157 -0.15 -7.09 -11.59
CA LYS A 157 -1.10 -8.07 -12.13
C LYS A 157 -1.51 -9.00 -10.99
N PRO A 158 -2.81 -9.09 -10.64
CA PRO A 158 -3.25 -9.92 -9.53
C PRO A 158 -3.20 -11.40 -9.88
N ASP A 159 -2.71 -12.22 -8.96
CA ASP A 159 -2.80 -13.67 -9.08
C ASP A 159 -4.25 -14.15 -8.86
N GLY A 160 -4.71 -15.07 -9.71
CA GLY A 160 -6.02 -15.69 -9.58
C GLY A 160 -7.22 -14.84 -10.03
N TRP A 161 -7.01 -13.63 -10.56
CA TRP A 161 -8.07 -12.79 -11.13
C TRP A 161 -7.86 -12.56 -12.64
N ASN A 162 -8.14 -13.59 -13.43
CA ASN A 162 -7.83 -13.63 -14.87
C ASN A 162 -8.44 -12.49 -15.71
N GLU A 163 -9.53 -11.88 -15.24
CA GLU A 163 -10.21 -10.76 -15.92
C GLU A 163 -9.57 -9.40 -15.62
N VAL A 164 -8.61 -9.34 -14.69
CA VAL A 164 -7.93 -8.10 -14.28
C VAL A 164 -6.46 -8.18 -14.63
N ASP A 165 -6.01 -7.26 -15.48
CA ASP A 165 -4.63 -7.18 -15.91
C ASP A 165 -3.76 -6.37 -14.94
N LYS A 166 -4.38 -5.42 -14.22
CA LYS A 166 -3.67 -4.54 -13.28
C LYS A 166 -4.57 -4.11 -12.13
N VAL A 167 -4.02 -4.10 -10.93
CA VAL A 167 -4.65 -3.58 -9.71
C VAL A 167 -3.78 -2.46 -9.15
N TYR A 168 -4.39 -1.33 -8.80
CA TYR A 168 -3.77 -0.22 -8.08
C TYR A 168 -4.20 -0.25 -6.62
N PHE A 169 -3.24 -0.25 -5.71
CA PHE A 169 -3.50 -0.32 -4.28
C PHE A 169 -2.47 0.45 -3.46
N LEU A 170 -2.89 0.86 -2.27
CA LEU A 170 -1.99 1.38 -1.24
C LEU A 170 -1.63 0.24 -0.29
N THR A 171 -0.35 0.08 -0.02
CA THR A 171 0.15 -0.73 1.09
C THR A 171 0.15 0.09 2.38
N LEU A 172 -0.29 -0.51 3.47
CA LEU A 172 -0.55 0.17 4.74
C LEU A 172 0.19 -0.50 5.90
N SER A 173 0.74 0.33 6.80
CA SER A 173 1.30 -0.10 8.07
C SER A 173 0.28 0.13 9.19
N CYS A 174 -0.04 -0.94 9.93
CA CYS A 174 -0.85 -0.87 11.14
C CYS A 174 -0.45 -1.99 12.12
N PRO A 175 0.61 -1.77 12.93
CA PRO A 175 1.09 -2.78 13.89
C PRO A 175 0.03 -3.24 14.90
N GLU A 176 -0.95 -2.37 15.19
CA GLU A 176 -2.07 -2.70 16.07
C GLU A 176 -3.00 -3.76 15.45
N LEU A 177 -3.25 -3.69 14.13
CA LEU A 177 -4.02 -4.73 13.42
C LEU A 177 -3.26 -6.05 13.31
N GLU A 178 -1.94 -6.02 13.13
CA GLU A 178 -1.12 -7.23 13.21
C GLU A 178 -1.26 -7.89 14.59
N SER A 179 -1.26 -7.07 15.64
CA SER A 179 -1.47 -7.52 17.01
C SER A 179 -2.88 -8.08 17.22
N VAL A 180 -3.92 -7.49 16.62
CA VAL A 180 -5.29 -8.07 16.62
C VAL A 180 -5.25 -9.46 16.00
N ARG A 181 -4.70 -9.61 14.79
CA ARG A 181 -4.60 -10.91 14.11
C ARG A 181 -3.87 -11.95 14.97
N GLN A 182 -2.74 -11.59 15.56
CA GLN A 182 -1.96 -12.48 16.42
C GLN A 182 -2.71 -12.90 17.69
N ARG A 183 -3.38 -11.98 18.38
CA ARG A 183 -4.19 -12.29 19.59
C ARG A 183 -5.30 -13.30 19.31
N HIS A 184 -5.81 -13.30 18.09
CA HIS A 184 -6.86 -14.24 17.63
C HIS A 184 -6.29 -15.49 16.93
N GLY A 185 -4.97 -15.70 17.00
CA GLY A 185 -4.31 -16.91 16.51
C GLY A 185 -4.19 -16.99 14.98
N PHE A 186 -4.16 -15.84 14.30
CA PHE A 186 -3.81 -15.71 12.89
C PHE A 186 -2.35 -15.28 12.72
N SER A 187 -1.80 -15.47 11.52
CA SER A 187 -0.55 -14.81 11.12
C SER A 187 -0.71 -13.28 11.20
N PRO A 188 0.34 -12.51 11.51
CA PRO A 188 0.25 -11.04 11.58
C PRO A 188 -0.23 -10.40 10.28
N LYS A 189 0.05 -11.06 9.14
CA LYS A 189 -0.30 -10.62 7.78
C LYS A 189 -1.18 -11.65 7.07
N ILE A 190 -2.03 -11.20 6.15
CA ILE A 190 -2.85 -12.08 5.30
C ILE A 190 -1.95 -12.61 4.20
N GLN A 191 -1.74 -13.93 4.13
CA GLN A 191 -0.91 -14.56 3.07
C GLN A 191 0.49 -13.93 2.93
N ASP A 192 1.07 -13.48 4.06
CA ASP A 192 2.36 -12.77 4.10
C ASP A 192 2.40 -11.42 3.35
N HIS A 193 1.24 -10.89 2.98
CA HIS A 193 1.10 -9.57 2.37
C HIS A 193 0.75 -8.50 3.38
N ASP A 194 1.29 -7.30 3.17
CA ASP A 194 0.88 -6.12 3.92
C ASP A 194 -0.61 -5.83 3.71
N PHE A 195 -1.22 -5.18 4.70
CA PHE A 195 -2.57 -4.66 4.55
C PHE A 195 -2.63 -3.70 3.37
N HIS A 196 -3.70 -3.79 2.59
CA HIS A 196 -3.82 -2.96 1.40
C HIS A 196 -5.24 -2.43 1.19
N LEU A 197 -5.31 -1.23 0.63
CA LEU A 197 -6.53 -0.59 0.14
C LEU A 197 -6.45 -0.56 -1.38
N THR A 198 -7.28 -1.35 -2.07
CA THR A 198 -7.37 -1.27 -3.53
C THR A 198 -8.19 -0.05 -3.92
N PHE A 199 -7.78 0.67 -4.96
CA PHE A 199 -8.53 1.86 -5.41
C PHE A 199 -8.71 1.94 -6.93
N GLY A 200 -8.09 1.04 -7.70
CA GLY A 200 -8.30 0.96 -9.14
C GLY A 200 -8.02 -0.43 -9.68
N ILE A 201 -8.74 -0.82 -10.73
CA ILE A 201 -8.51 -2.06 -11.50
C ILE A 201 -8.54 -1.77 -13.00
N CYS A 202 -7.73 -2.47 -13.78
CA CYS A 202 -7.80 -2.48 -15.24
C CYS A 202 -8.21 -3.89 -15.68
N LYS A 203 -9.32 -3.99 -16.39
CA LYS A 203 -9.75 -5.25 -16.99
C LYS A 203 -8.97 -5.54 -18.27
N VAL A 204 -8.84 -6.82 -18.61
CA VAL A 204 -8.23 -7.31 -19.86
C VAL A 204 -8.99 -6.77 -21.07
#